data_AF-A0A426S5S5-F1
#
_entry.id   AF-A0A426S5S5-F1
#
_cell.length_a   1.000
_cell.length_b   1.000
_cell.length_c   1.000
_cell.angle_alpha   90.00
_cell.angle_beta   90.00
_cell.angle_gamma   90.00
#
_symmetry.space_group_name_H-M   'P 1'
#
loop_
_entity.id
_entity.type
_entity.pdbx_description
1 polymer ?
#
loop_
_entity_poly.entity_id
_entity_poly.type
_entity_poly.pdbx_seq_one_letter_code
_entity_poly.pdbx_strand_id
1 'polypeptide(L)'
;MSNNCSLYYSATEYKKTGGGTVTIQLALDTGKSLFLDSQRIAVKGSDIKHSWGGKKKSDVPDCSIAGYMKASTGNYYTPNLNVC
;
A
#
# COMPACT_ATOMS: atom_id res chain seq x y z
N MET A 1 -16.70 22.46 -10.33
CA MET A 1 -16.25 22.12 -8.96
C MET A 1 -14.84 21.54 -9.07
N SER A 2 -13.80 22.33 -8.80
CA SER A 2 -12.41 21.87 -8.91
C SER A 2 -11.97 21.26 -7.58
N ASN A 3 -12.17 19.95 -7.41
CA ASN A 3 -11.68 19.22 -6.25
C ASN A 3 -10.16 19.02 -6.39
N ASN A 4 -9.40 20.10 -6.15
CA ASN A 4 -7.95 20.11 -6.04
C ASN A 4 -7.54 19.47 -4.72
N CYS A 5 -7.76 18.16 -4.56
CA CYS A 5 -7.04 17.41 -3.53
C CYS A 5 -5.56 17.43 -3.91
N SER A 6 -4.82 18.42 -3.40
CA SER A 6 -3.37 18.53 -3.53
C SER A 6 -2.65 17.38 -2.81
N LEU A 7 -3.35 16.73 -1.87
CA LEU A 7 -2.88 15.68 -1.00
C LEU A 7 -3.88 14.51 -0.93
N TYR A 8 -3.37 13.29 -0.99
CA TYR A 8 -4.12 12.05 -0.83
C TYR A 8 -3.57 11.24 0.33
N TYR A 9 -4.45 10.73 1.20
CA TYR A 9 -4.04 9.89 2.33
C TYR A 9 -4.32 8.43 2.00
N SER A 10 -3.32 7.59 2.20
CA SER A 10 -3.44 6.14 1.97
C SER A 10 -2.86 5.36 3.12
N ALA A 11 -3.45 4.21 3.39
CA ALA A 11 -2.95 3.23 4.33
C ALA A 11 -3.08 1.84 3.70
N THR A 12 -2.17 0.94 4.06
CA THR A 12 -2.21 -0.46 3.64
C THR A 12 -2.24 -1.34 4.87
N GLU A 13 -3.14 -2.32 4.86
CA GLU A 13 -3.30 -3.29 5.92
C GLU A 13 -3.15 -4.70 5.35
N TYR A 14 -2.41 -5.53 6.06
CA TYR A 14 -2.30 -6.95 5.80
C TYR A 14 -2.60 -7.73 7.07
N LYS A 15 -3.59 -8.63 6.96
CA LYS A 15 -3.99 -9.54 8.02
C LYS A 15 -3.70 -10.98 7.62
N LYS A 16 -2.85 -11.65 8.40
CA LYS A 16 -2.54 -13.07 8.17
C LYS A 16 -3.49 -13.95 8.98
N THR A 17 -4.38 -14.65 8.29
CA THR A 17 -5.39 -15.51 8.92
C THR A 17 -4.93 -16.95 9.16
N GLY A 18 -3.88 -17.41 8.47
CA GLY A 18 -3.35 -18.77 8.60
C GLY A 18 -2.07 -19.04 7.80
N GLY A 19 -1.68 -20.31 7.72
CA GLY A 19 -0.47 -20.79 7.03
C GLY A 19 0.83 -20.59 7.79
N GLY A 20 1.95 -20.93 7.15
CA GLY A 20 3.31 -20.78 7.71
C GLY A 20 3.79 -19.33 7.77
N THR A 21 4.94 -19.11 8.41
CA THR A 21 5.59 -17.80 8.53
C THR A 21 5.96 -17.23 7.16
N VAL A 22 5.68 -15.95 6.94
CA VAL A 22 6.04 -15.24 5.70
C VAL A 22 6.70 -13.91 6.02
N THR A 23 7.74 -13.55 5.29
CA THR A 23 8.31 -12.19 5.35
C THR A 23 7.52 -11.32 4.39
N ILE A 24 7.05 -10.17 4.85
CA ILE A 24 6.29 -9.21 4.05
C ILE A 24 6.91 -7.82 4.10
N GLN A 25 6.60 -7.02 3.09
CA GLN A 25 6.90 -5.60 3.01
C GLN A 25 5.71 -4.90 2.39
N LEU A 26 5.08 -3.98 3.11
CA LEU A 26 4.02 -3.15 2.55
C LEU A 26 4.63 -2.05 1.68
N ALA A 27 3.91 -1.64 0.64
CA ALA A 27 4.23 -0.50 -0.19
C ALA A 27 2.97 0.21 -0.69
N LEU A 28 3.16 1.43 -1.19
CA LEU A 28 2.19 2.20 -1.96
C LEU A 28 2.76 2.46 -3.35
N ASP A 29 2.05 2.00 -4.38
CA ASP A 29 2.35 2.29 -5.77
C ASP A 29 1.39 3.39 -6.26
N THR A 30 1.95 4.45 -6.83
CA THR A 30 1.20 5.58 -7.37
C THR A 30 1.23 5.65 -8.90
N GLY A 31 1.76 4.61 -9.57
CA GLY A 31 2.03 4.58 -11.00
C GLY A 31 3.30 5.33 -11.41
N LYS A 32 3.70 6.35 -10.64
CA LYS A 32 4.95 7.10 -10.82
C LYS A 32 6.03 6.73 -9.81
N SER A 33 5.64 6.33 -8.60
CA SER A 33 6.57 6.08 -7.50
C SER A 33 6.09 4.93 -6.63
N LEU A 34 7.06 4.20 -6.09
CA LEU A 34 6.84 3.09 -5.16
C LEU A 34 7.41 3.47 -3.80
N PHE A 35 6.54 3.63 -2.80
CA PHE A 35 6.92 3.94 -1.43
C PHE A 35 6.93 2.64 -0.62
N LEU A 36 8.10 2.24 -0.11
CA LEU A 36 8.27 0.98 0.63
C LEU A 36 8.32 1.23 2.14
N ASP A 37 7.73 0.32 2.94
CA ASP A 37 7.91 0.26 4.39
C ASP A 37 9.04 -0.73 4.74
N SER A 38 9.38 -0.83 6.03
CA SER A 38 10.27 -1.86 6.58
C SER A 38 9.71 -3.27 6.38
N GLN A 39 10.62 -4.23 6.14
CA GLN A 39 10.27 -5.65 6.11
C GLN A 39 9.87 -6.16 7.50
N ARG A 40 8.88 -7.05 7.55
CA ARG A 40 8.35 -7.65 8.80
C ARG A 40 8.05 -9.12 8.61
N ILE A 41 8.16 -9.89 9.67
CA ILE A 41 7.74 -11.29 9.68
C ILE A 41 6.27 -11.36 10.12
N ALA A 42 5.43 -11.98 9.29
CA ALA A 42 4.02 -12.20 9.59
C ALA A 42 3.77 -13.68 9.93
N VAL A 43 3.13 -13.91 11.08
CA VAL A 43 2.67 -15.21 11.56
C VAL A 43 1.14 -15.23 11.63
N LYS A 44 0.54 -16.39 11.93
CA LYS A 44 -0.93 -16.49 12.08
C LYS A 44 -1.42 -15.49 13.15
N GLY A 45 -2.40 -14.68 12.80
CA GLY A 45 -2.97 -13.65 13.67
C GLY A 45 -2.25 -12.29 13.59
N SER A 46 -1.14 -12.17 12.87
CA SER A 46 -0.48 -10.88 12.65
C SER A 46 -1.40 -9.94 11.87
N ASP A 47 -1.51 -8.72 12.38
CA ASP A 47 -2.14 -7.58 11.73
C ASP A 47 -1.08 -6.49 11.55
N ILE A 48 -0.73 -6.22 10.29
CA ILE A 48 0.36 -5.31 9.92
C ILE A 48 -0.24 -4.17 9.11
N LYS A 49 -0.11 -2.96 9.65
CA LYS A 49 -0.64 -1.74 9.05
C LYS A 49 0.48 -0.73 8.82
N HIS A 50 0.35 0.04 7.75
CA HIS A 50 1.18 1.19 7.49
C HIS A 50 0.34 2.35 6.95
N SER A 51 0.54 3.54 7.51
CA SER A 51 -0.04 4.78 6.99
C SER A 51 1.02 5.52 6.20
N TRP A 52 0.75 5.80 4.93
CA TRP A 52 1.69 6.44 4.02
C TRP A 52 1.69 7.97 4.12
N GLY A 53 0.78 8.52 4.93
CA GLY A 53 0.54 9.96 5.04
C GLY A 53 0.00 10.57 3.75
N GLY A 54 0.04 11.91 3.67
CA GLY A 54 -0.39 12.66 2.50
C GLY A 54 0.62 12.55 1.34
N LYS A 55 0.15 12.12 0.16
CA LYS A 55 0.90 12.09 -1.10
C LYS A 55 0.45 13.20 -2.02
N LYS A 56 1.39 13.86 -2.70
CA LYS A 56 1.08 14.95 -3.61
C LYS A 56 0.38 14.40 -4.86
N LYS A 57 -0.59 15.14 -5.40
CA LYS A 57 -1.24 14.78 -6.66
C LYS A 57 -0.26 14.63 -7.83
N SER A 58 0.86 15.36 -7.81
CA SER A 58 1.95 15.22 -8.80
C SER A 58 2.61 13.84 -8.82
N ASP A 59 2.43 13.05 -7.76
CA ASP A 59 2.96 11.70 -7.65
C ASP A 59 1.94 10.64 -8.08
N VAL A 60 0.69 11.04 -8.34
CA VAL A 60 -0.42 10.16 -8.74
C VAL A 60 -1.02 10.67 -10.07
N PRO A 61 -0.29 10.59 -11.19
CA PRO A 61 -0.70 11.22 -12.45
C PRO A 61 -2.02 10.66 -13.00
N ASP A 62 -2.26 9.36 -12.81
CA ASP A 62 -3.45 8.67 -13.31
C ASP A 62 -4.58 8.63 -12.26
N CYS A 63 -4.49 9.42 -11.19
CA CYS A 63 -5.41 9.40 -10.06
C CYS A 63 -5.59 8.01 -9.42
N SER A 64 -4.67 7.08 -9.68
CA SER A 64 -4.74 5.69 -9.24
C SER A 64 -3.63 5.39 -8.24
N ILE A 65 -4.02 4.91 -7.06
CA ILE A 65 -3.08 4.37 -6.08
C ILE A 65 -3.41 2.91 -5.78
N ALA A 66 -2.37 2.09 -5.62
CA ALA A 66 -2.50 0.70 -5.23
C ALA A 66 -1.70 0.43 -3.96
N GLY A 67 -2.33 -0.24 -2.98
CA GLY A 67 -1.58 -0.92 -1.94
C GLY A 67 -0.83 -2.08 -2.56
N TYR A 68 0.44 -2.23 -2.21
CA TYR A 68 1.29 -3.32 -2.68
C TYR A 68 1.89 -4.05 -1.49
N MET A 69 2.07 -5.35 -1.63
CA MET A 69 2.74 -6.18 -0.65
C MET A 69 3.73 -7.10 -1.37
N LYS A 70 5.01 -6.97 -1.03
CA LYS A 70 6.02 -7.97 -1.37
C LYS A 70 6.08 -8.98 -0.25
N ALA A 71 5.68 -10.22 -0.52
CA ALA A 71 5.89 -11.33 0.40
C ALA A 71 6.93 -12.31 -0.15
N SER A 72 7.49 -13.14 0.72
CA SER A 72 8.38 -14.24 0.30
C SER A 72 7.71 -15.21 -0.68
N THR A 73 6.38 -15.26 -0.71
CA THR A 73 5.57 -16.10 -1.60
C THR A 73 5.20 -15.44 -2.92
N GLY A 74 5.50 -14.14 -3.10
CA GLY A 74 5.14 -13.39 -4.30
C GLY A 74 4.75 -11.94 -4.00
N ASN A 75 4.39 -11.23 -5.06
CA ASN A 75 3.95 -9.84 -4.99
C ASN A 75 2.43 -9.77 -5.13
N TYR A 76 1.79 -8.93 -4.32
CA TYR A 76 0.34 -8.82 -4.27
C TYR A 76 -0.05 -7.34 -4.34
N TYR A 77 -1.08 -7.03 -5.11
CA TYR A 77 -1.65 -5.69 -5.24
C TYR A 77 -3.07 -5.69 -4.70
N THR A 78 -3.43 -4.62 -3.98
CA THR A 78 -4.84 -4.31 -3.74
C THR A 78 -5.44 -3.73 -5.02
N PRO A 79 -6.77 -3.78 -5.19
CA PRO A 79 -7.43 -3.00 -6.22
C PRO A 79 -7.03 -1.53 -6.17
N ASN A 80 -6.94 -0.90 -7.34
CA ASN A 80 -6.64 0.52 -7.45
C ASN A 80 -7.77 1.35 -6.83
N LEU A 81 -7.40 2.30 -5.98
CA LEU A 81 -8.31 3.33 -5.50
C LEU A 81 -8.19 4.53 -6.43
N ASN A 82 -9.32 4.95 -7.00
CA ASN A 82 -9.39 6.22 -7.70
C ASN A 82 -9.51 7.34 -6.65
N VAL A 83 -8.53 8.24 -6.66
CA VAL A 83 -8.45 9.37 -5.72
C VAL A 83 -8.88 10.69 -6.36
N CYS A 84 -9.37 10.64 -7.61
CA CYS A 84 -10.14 11.68 -8.26
C CYS A 84 -11.61 11.22 -8.37
#